data_AF-A0A662L3C1-F1
#
_entry.id   AF-A0A662L3C1-F1
#
_cell.length_a   1.000
_cell.length_b   1.000
_cell.length_c   1.000
_cell.angle_alpha   90.00
_cell.angle_beta   90.00
_cell.angle_gamma   90.00
#
_symmetry.space_group_name_H-M   'P 1'
#
loop_
_entity.id
_entity.type
_entity.pdbx_description
1 polymer ?
#
loop_
_entity_poly.entity_id
_entity_poly.type
_entity_poly.pdbx_seq_one_letter_code
_entity_poly.pdbx_strand_id
1 'polypeptide(L)'
;MVEAMPKIGGYFVHAAKIRRCGVPILTSHTIKKAWGNGHVEGATIVKLDERWQEVEGSEFDVTTDIICISVGLRPSSEILFQMGAEMKYVPELGGHVPIRNKYMETTAKGVFVAGDVAGVEEASIAIMEGVVAGASVAINMGLGGE
;
A
#
# COMPACT_ATOMS: atom_id res chain seq x y z
N MET A 1 -6.23 2.76 16.99
CA MET A 1 -5.47 2.91 15.73
C MET A 1 -4.51 4.07 15.90
N VAL A 2 -3.25 3.89 15.49
CA VAL A 2 -2.18 4.90 15.56
C VAL A 2 -1.86 5.32 14.14
N GLU A 3 -1.84 6.62 13.88
CA GLU A 3 -1.58 7.25 12.58
C GLU A 3 -0.54 8.35 12.77
N ALA A 4 0.59 8.23 12.07
CA ALA A 4 1.70 9.16 12.21
C ALA A 4 1.39 10.51 11.55
N MET A 5 0.58 10.52 10.49
CA MET A 5 0.14 11.76 9.86
C MET A 5 -0.78 12.56 10.80
N PRO A 6 -0.82 13.90 10.69
CA PRO A 6 -1.75 14.74 11.46
C PRO A 6 -3.23 14.59 11.04
N LYS A 7 -3.49 13.75 10.04
CA LYS A 7 -4.80 13.46 9.48
C LYS A 7 -4.88 11.98 9.13
N ILE A 8 -6.09 11.48 8.93
CA ILE A 8 -6.32 10.12 8.44
C ILE A 8 -5.75 10.02 7.01
N GLY A 9 -4.72 9.21 6.80
CA GLY A 9 -4.12 8.99 5.48
C GLY A 9 -4.89 8.00 4.60
N GLY A 10 -5.57 7.03 5.22
CA GLY A 10 -6.36 6.02 4.54
C GLY A 10 -7.76 6.49 4.11
N TYR A 11 -8.51 5.58 3.47
CA TYR A 11 -9.85 5.89 2.97
C TYR A 11 -10.83 6.21 4.11
N PHE A 12 -11.42 7.40 4.06
CA PHE A 12 -12.22 7.96 5.17
C PHE A 12 -13.37 7.04 5.61
N VAL A 13 -13.99 6.31 4.68
CA VAL A 13 -15.09 5.38 5.00
C VAL A 13 -14.65 4.24 5.92
N HIS A 14 -13.41 3.76 5.82
CA HIS A 14 -12.88 2.74 6.73
C HIS A 14 -12.60 3.31 8.12
N ALA A 15 -11.99 4.49 8.19
CA ALA A 15 -11.79 5.19 9.45
C ALA A 15 -13.14 5.49 10.16
N ALA A 16 -14.16 5.89 9.41
CA ALA A 16 -15.51 6.11 9.94
C ALA A 16 -16.14 4.83 10.51
N LYS A 17 -15.95 3.66 9.86
CA LYS A 17 -16.42 2.37 10.39
C LYS A 17 -15.76 2.06 11.75
N ILE A 18 -14.44 2.19 11.82
CA ILE A 18 -13.66 1.95 13.05
C ILE A 18 -14.10 2.90 14.18
N ARG A 19 -14.32 4.19 13.87
CA ARG A 19 -14.82 5.17 14.85
C ARG A 19 -16.23 4.84 15.36
N ARG A 20 -17.14 4.38 14.49
CA ARG A 20 -18.49 3.94 14.90
C ARG A 20 -18.45 2.73 15.82
N CYS A 21 -17.43 1.88 15.70
CA CYS A 21 -17.18 0.78 16.63
C CYS A 21 -16.55 1.23 17.97
N GLY A 22 -16.41 2.54 18.20
CA GLY A 22 -15.84 3.09 19.43
C GLY A 22 -14.31 3.04 19.49
N VAL A 23 -13.62 2.61 18.42
CA VAL A 23 -12.16 2.51 18.41
C VAL A 23 -11.56 3.91 18.19
N PRO A 24 -10.66 4.38 19.08
CA PRO A 24 -10.00 5.66 18.91
C PRO A 24 -8.98 5.62 17.76
N ILE A 25 -8.87 6.74 17.05
CA ILE A 25 -7.85 6.98 16.02
C ILE A 25 -6.99 8.13 16.54
N LEU A 26 -5.71 7.85 16.78
CA LEU A 26 -4.73 8.80 17.28
C LEU A 26 -3.86 9.26 16.10
N THR A 27 -4.14 10.45 15.58
CA THR A 27 -3.32 11.11 14.55
C THR A 27 -2.13 11.81 15.18
N SER A 28 -1.05 12.04 14.43
CA SER A 28 0.24 12.52 14.97
C SER A 28 0.78 11.63 16.08
N HIS A 29 0.59 10.32 16.01
CA HIS A 29 1.16 9.37 16.97
C HIS A 29 1.84 8.22 16.24
N THR A 30 2.87 7.64 16.84
CA THR A 30 3.55 6.44 16.34
C THR A 30 3.87 5.47 17.48
N ILE A 31 4.23 4.25 17.15
CA ILE A 31 4.78 3.29 18.11
C ILE A 31 6.28 3.59 18.28
N LYS A 32 6.68 3.94 19.50
CA LYS A 32 8.09 4.17 19.87
C LYS A 32 8.84 2.85 20.07
N LYS A 33 8.21 1.90 20.76
CA LYS A 33 8.76 0.55 20.97
C LYS A 33 7.65 -0.46 21.24
N ALA A 34 7.88 -1.71 20.83
CA ALA A 34 7.15 -2.87 21.32
C ALA A 34 7.94 -3.51 22.46
N TRP A 35 7.26 -4.11 23.43
CA TRP A 35 7.89 -4.78 24.57
C TRP A 35 7.19 -6.10 24.90
N GLY A 36 7.93 -7.01 25.54
CA GLY A 36 7.49 -8.36 25.91
C GLY A 36 8.65 -9.36 25.89
N ASN A 37 8.41 -10.60 26.32
CA ASN A 37 9.43 -11.66 26.36
C ASN A 37 9.08 -12.81 25.40
N GLY A 38 9.80 -12.88 24.27
CA GLY A 38 9.57 -13.89 23.23
C GLY A 38 8.30 -13.67 22.38
N HIS A 39 7.44 -12.74 22.78
CA HIS A 39 6.25 -12.29 22.06
C HIS A 39 5.89 -10.86 22.49
N VAL A 40 4.96 -10.21 21.77
CA VAL A 40 4.49 -8.87 22.13
C VAL A 40 3.56 -8.98 23.34
N GLU A 41 3.80 -8.15 24.36
CA GLU A 41 2.93 -7.98 25.53
C GLU A 41 2.39 -6.54 25.60
N GLY A 42 3.00 -5.61 24.87
CA GLY A 42 2.45 -4.30 24.61
C GLY A 42 3.36 -3.40 23.79
N ALA A 43 2.96 -2.14 23.69
CA ALA A 43 3.68 -1.11 22.96
C ALA A 43 3.63 0.24 23.67
N THR A 44 4.71 1.00 23.58
CA THR A 44 4.74 2.42 23.95
C THR A 44 4.41 3.24 22.72
N ILE A 45 3.36 4.05 22.81
CA ILE A 45 2.95 5.02 21.79
C ILE A 45 3.48 6.41 22.19
N VAL A 46 3.87 7.23 21.21
CA VAL A 46 4.38 8.59 21.41
C VAL A 46 3.75 9.54 20.39
N LYS A 47 3.58 10.82 20.77
CA LYS A 47 3.13 11.87 19.85
C LYS A 47 4.28 12.34 18.96
N LEU A 48 3.97 12.69 17.72
CA LEU A 48 4.87 13.33 16.76
C LEU A 48 4.53 14.82 16.61
N ASP A 49 5.58 15.64 16.53
CA ASP A 49 5.44 17.06 16.18
C ASP A 49 5.35 17.28 14.65
N GLU A 50 5.25 18.54 14.22
CA GLU A 50 5.16 18.91 12.79
C GLU A 50 6.42 18.55 11.99
N ARG A 51 7.55 18.29 12.67
CA ARG A 51 8.83 17.87 12.08
C ARG A 51 9.05 16.37 12.21
N TRP A 52 8.00 15.61 12.54
CA TRP A 52 8.04 14.16 12.73
C TRP A 52 9.02 13.71 13.82
N GLN A 53 9.27 14.58 14.81
CA GLN A 53 10.05 14.24 15.99
C GLN A 53 9.15 13.78 17.14
N GLU A 54 9.65 12.85 17.95
CA GLU A 54 8.95 12.41 19.16
C GLU A 54 8.82 13.56 20.17
N VAL A 55 7.61 13.76 20.70
CA VAL A 55 7.37 14.72 21.78
C VAL A 55 7.64 14.04 23.11
N GLU A 56 8.76 14.39 23.75
CA GLU A 56 9.16 13.83 25.05
C GLU A 56 8.08 14.07 26.12
N GLY A 57 7.78 13.04 26.91
CA GLY A 57 6.76 13.07 27.95
C GLY A 57 5.33 12.82 27.45
N SER A 58 5.14 12.60 26.14
CA SER A 58 3.84 12.22 25.56
C SER A 58 3.63 10.69 25.49
N GLU A 59 4.59 9.92 25.97
CA GLU A 59 4.55 8.47 25.91
C GLU A 59 3.45 7.88 26.79
N PHE A 60 2.77 6.86 26.27
CA PHE A 60 1.89 6.02 27.06
C PHE A 60 1.93 4.58 26.54
N ASP A 61 1.72 3.63 27.45
CA ASP A 61 1.74 2.21 27.14
C ASP A 61 0.35 1.67 26.83
N VAL A 62 0.31 0.71 25.91
CA VAL A 62 -0.87 -0.09 25.58
C VAL A 62 -0.49 -1.56 25.69
N THR A 63 -1.16 -2.29 26.59
CA THR A 63 -1.07 -3.75 26.65
C THR A 63 -1.76 -4.35 25.42
N THR A 64 -1.04 -5.17 24.66
CA THR A 64 -1.55 -5.85 23.47
C THR A 64 -0.66 -7.05 23.17
N ASP A 65 -1.23 -8.12 22.64
CA ASP A 65 -0.53 -9.32 22.20
C ASP A 65 -0.12 -9.27 20.72
N ILE A 66 -0.69 -8.33 19.96
CA ILE A 66 -0.50 -8.17 18.52
C ILE A 66 -0.32 -6.69 18.16
N ILE A 67 0.61 -6.43 17.24
CA ILE A 67 0.76 -5.12 16.57
C ILE A 67 0.64 -5.34 15.06
N CYS A 68 -0.39 -4.74 14.46
CA CYS A 68 -0.57 -4.72 13.02
C CYS A 68 0.09 -3.46 12.42
N ILE A 69 1.11 -3.64 11.59
CA ILE A 69 1.84 -2.54 10.94
C ILE A 69 1.42 -2.46 9.47
N SER A 70 1.02 -1.27 9.03
CA SER A 70 0.72 -0.96 7.63
C SER A 70 1.37 0.37 7.26
N VAL A 71 2.50 0.32 6.54
CA VAL A 71 3.37 1.47 6.24
C VAL A 71 3.56 1.70 4.74
N GLY A 72 2.59 1.26 3.93
CA GLY A 72 2.63 1.33 2.48
C GLY A 72 2.84 -0.02 1.82
N LEU A 73 2.74 -0.03 0.49
CA LEU A 73 2.86 -1.21 -0.36
C LEU A 73 3.92 -0.95 -1.43
N ARG A 74 4.57 -2.03 -1.87
CA ARG A 74 5.51 -2.01 -2.99
C ARG A 74 5.06 -3.04 -4.03
N PRO A 75 5.02 -2.68 -5.33
CA PRO A 75 4.79 -3.64 -6.41
C PRO A 75 5.81 -4.79 -6.36
N SER A 76 5.34 -6.04 -6.47
CA SER A 76 6.24 -7.18 -6.73
C SER A 76 6.55 -7.26 -8.22
N SER A 77 7.59 -6.53 -8.62
CA SER A 77 7.96 -6.33 -10.03
C SER A 77 9.20 -7.11 -10.48
N GLU A 78 9.73 -8.01 -9.65
CA GLU A 78 10.97 -8.76 -9.89
C GLU A 78 10.94 -9.54 -11.21
N ILE A 79 9.81 -10.17 -11.55
CA ILE A 79 9.67 -10.93 -12.79
C ILE A 79 9.72 -10.03 -14.04
N LEU A 80 9.24 -8.79 -13.94
CA LEU A 80 9.22 -7.83 -15.05
C LEU A 80 10.63 -7.33 -15.38
N PHE A 81 11.46 -7.13 -14.35
CA PHE A 81 12.89 -6.88 -14.55
C PHE A 81 13.56 -8.04 -15.31
N GLN A 82 13.27 -9.29 -14.93
CA GLN A 82 13.85 -10.46 -15.60
C GLN A 82 13.37 -10.64 -17.04
N MET A 83 12.13 -10.25 -17.32
CA MET A 83 11.55 -10.25 -18.67
C MET A 83 12.07 -9.12 -19.56
N GLY A 84 12.89 -8.20 -19.02
CA GLY A 84 13.44 -7.07 -19.77
C GLY A 84 12.44 -5.93 -19.99
N ALA A 85 11.39 -5.83 -19.17
CA ALA A 85 10.51 -4.67 -19.19
C ALA A 85 11.28 -3.43 -18.68
N GLU A 86 11.06 -2.29 -19.33
CA GLU A 86 11.58 -1.01 -18.86
C GLU A 86 10.80 -0.59 -17.61
N MET A 87 11.54 -0.23 -16.57
CA MET A 87 10.98 0.11 -15.26
C MET A 87 11.22 1.57 -14.95
N LYS A 88 10.26 2.22 -14.30
CA LYS A 88 10.38 3.59 -13.81
C LYS A 88 10.11 3.62 -12.31
N TYR A 89 10.91 4.39 -11.58
CA TYR A 89 10.65 4.69 -10.19
C TYR A 89 9.64 5.84 -10.07
N VAL A 90 8.48 5.57 -9.48
CA VAL A 90 7.40 6.52 -9.22
C VAL A 90 6.92 6.30 -7.78
N PRO A 91 7.34 7.14 -6.81
CA PRO A 91 6.97 7.00 -5.40
C PRO A 91 5.45 6.89 -5.18
N GLU A 92 4.68 7.67 -5.92
CA GLU A 92 3.22 7.76 -5.83
C GLU A 92 2.52 6.45 -6.24
N LEU A 93 3.21 5.58 -7.00
CA LEU A 93 2.72 4.26 -7.43
C LEU A 93 3.33 3.11 -6.62
N GLY A 94 3.99 3.40 -5.49
CA GLY A 94 4.62 2.40 -4.63
C GLY A 94 6.06 2.03 -5.04
N GLY A 95 6.70 2.80 -5.93
CA GLY A 95 8.12 2.64 -6.28
C GLY A 95 8.33 2.21 -7.74
N HIS A 96 9.02 1.09 -7.97
CA HIS A 96 9.35 0.63 -9.32
C HIS A 96 8.15 -0.04 -10.00
N VAL A 97 7.67 0.57 -11.08
CA VAL A 97 6.56 0.11 -11.91
C VAL A 97 7.00 -0.04 -13.38
N PRO A 98 6.41 -0.97 -14.15
CA PRO A 98 6.71 -1.13 -15.56
C PRO A 98 6.14 0.03 -16.39
N ILE A 99 6.90 0.47 -17.38
CA ILE A 99 6.37 1.32 -18.45
C ILE A 99 5.39 0.47 -19.27
N ARG A 100 4.16 0.95 -19.42
CA ARG A 100 3.09 0.28 -20.15
C ARG A 100 2.32 1.23 -21.04
N ASN A 101 1.65 0.69 -22.05
CA ASN A 101 0.72 1.43 -22.90
C ASN A 101 -0.73 1.37 -22.36
N LYS A 102 -1.67 1.99 -23.08
CA LYS A 102 -3.10 2.01 -22.72
C LYS A 102 -3.80 0.65 -22.77
N TYR A 103 -3.15 -0.37 -23.32
CA TYR A 103 -3.63 -1.75 -23.42
C TYR A 103 -2.99 -2.66 -22.34
N MET A 104 -2.30 -2.06 -21.38
CA MET A 104 -1.61 -2.75 -20.30
C MET A 104 -0.40 -3.61 -20.73
N GLU A 105 0.04 -3.50 -21.99
CA GLU A 105 1.27 -4.14 -22.46
C GLU A 105 2.48 -3.33 -22.00
N THR A 106 3.49 -4.02 -21.46
CA THR A 106 4.77 -3.42 -21.08
C THR A 106 5.67 -3.22 -22.30
N THR A 107 6.87 -2.66 -22.11
CA THR A 107 7.87 -2.62 -23.20
C THR A 107 8.46 -4.00 -23.52
N ALA A 108 8.33 -4.99 -22.64
CA ALA A 108 8.59 -6.39 -22.98
C ALA A 108 7.40 -6.94 -23.79
N LYS A 109 7.61 -7.22 -25.08
CA LYS A 109 6.56 -7.65 -26.01
C LYS A 109 5.83 -8.89 -25.50
N GLY A 110 4.50 -8.85 -25.57
CA GLY A 110 3.65 -9.96 -25.11
C GLY A 110 3.53 -10.09 -23.59
N VAL A 111 4.13 -9.19 -22.82
CA VAL A 111 4.01 -9.14 -21.35
C VAL A 111 3.04 -8.03 -20.98
N PHE A 112 1.92 -8.44 -20.37
CA PHE A 112 0.86 -7.56 -19.89
C PHE A 112 0.81 -7.56 -18.37
N VAL A 113 0.40 -6.44 -17.78
CA VAL A 113 0.37 -6.24 -16.32
C VAL A 113 -0.99 -5.72 -15.87
N ALA A 114 -1.42 -6.07 -14.66
CA ALA A 114 -2.65 -5.54 -14.08
C ALA A 114 -2.60 -5.60 -12.55
N GLY A 115 -3.32 -4.69 -11.89
CA GLY A 115 -3.32 -4.55 -10.44
C GLY A 115 -2.04 -3.90 -9.93
N ASP A 116 -1.72 -4.10 -8.65
CA ASP A 116 -0.67 -3.35 -7.97
C ASP A 116 0.73 -3.46 -8.62
N VAL A 117 0.98 -4.49 -9.44
CA VAL A 117 2.24 -4.59 -10.20
C VAL A 117 2.36 -3.50 -11.29
N ALA A 118 1.24 -3.00 -11.82
CA ALA A 118 1.17 -1.87 -12.74
C ALA A 118 1.24 -0.50 -12.02
N GLY A 119 1.10 -0.51 -10.70
CA GLY A 119 1.10 0.64 -9.79
C GLY A 119 0.11 0.41 -8.65
N VAL A 120 0.51 0.70 -7.41
CA VAL A 120 -0.34 0.48 -6.23
C VAL A 120 -1.53 1.44 -6.27
N GLU A 121 -2.75 0.89 -6.33
CA GLU A 121 -4.00 1.66 -6.34
C GLU A 121 -5.11 0.98 -5.51
N GLU A 122 -6.35 0.94 -6.02
CA GLU A 122 -7.50 0.31 -5.38
C GLU A 122 -7.85 -1.02 -6.06
N ALA A 123 -8.50 -1.92 -5.32
CA ALA A 123 -9.07 -3.15 -5.87
C ALA A 123 -9.99 -2.92 -7.09
N SER A 124 -10.75 -1.81 -7.10
CA SER A 124 -11.63 -1.45 -8.23
C SER A 124 -10.83 -1.22 -9.52
N ILE A 125 -9.68 -0.54 -9.41
CA ILE A 125 -8.77 -0.29 -10.52
C ILE A 125 -8.09 -1.59 -10.96
N ALA A 126 -7.62 -2.41 -10.01
CA ALA A 126 -7.03 -3.70 -10.34
C ALA A 126 -7.97 -4.62 -11.15
N ILE A 127 -9.27 -4.61 -10.81
CA ILE A 127 -10.28 -5.35 -11.59
C ILE A 127 -10.40 -4.80 -13.01
N MET A 128 -10.50 -3.47 -13.16
CA MET A 128 -10.61 -2.83 -14.47
C MET A 128 -9.37 -3.05 -15.33
N GLU A 129 -8.18 -2.90 -14.75
CA GLU A 129 -6.91 -3.21 -15.41
C GLU A 129 -6.85 -4.67 -15.85
N GLY A 130 -7.34 -5.61 -15.03
CA GLY A 130 -7.42 -7.02 -15.38
C GLY A 130 -8.34 -7.29 -16.57
N VAL A 131 -9.48 -6.60 -16.65
CA VAL A 131 -10.38 -6.66 -17.81
C VAL A 131 -9.68 -6.14 -19.08
N VAL A 132 -9.04 -4.97 -19.00
CA VAL A 132 -8.32 -4.37 -20.15
C VAL A 132 -7.17 -5.25 -20.60
N ALA A 133 -6.33 -5.72 -19.66
CA ALA A 133 -5.19 -6.58 -19.96
C ALA A 133 -5.65 -7.91 -20.59
N GLY A 134 -6.66 -8.56 -20.00
CA GLY A 134 -7.20 -9.83 -20.52
C GLY A 134 -7.78 -9.70 -21.92
N ALA A 135 -8.59 -8.67 -22.17
CA ALA A 135 -9.13 -8.39 -23.50
C ALA A 135 -8.02 -8.08 -24.52
N SER A 136 -7.01 -7.30 -24.10
CA SER A 136 -5.87 -6.93 -24.95
C SER A 136 -5.02 -8.15 -25.32
N VAL A 137 -4.81 -9.07 -24.39
CA VAL A 137 -4.15 -10.36 -24.65
C VAL A 137 -4.95 -11.17 -25.66
N ALA A 138 -6.27 -11.29 -25.49
CA ALA A 138 -7.12 -12.06 -26.40
C ALA A 138 -7.07 -11.50 -27.83
N ILE A 139 -7.15 -10.18 -28.00
CA ILE A 139 -7.02 -9.50 -29.29
C ILE A 139 -5.62 -9.71 -29.88
N ASN A 140 -4.57 -9.56 -29.07
CA ASN A 140 -3.18 -9.76 -29.51
C ASN A 140 -2.93 -11.19 -30.02
N MET A 141 -3.60 -12.18 -29.43
CA MET A 141 -3.55 -13.59 -29.85
C MET A 141 -4.48 -13.93 -31.01
N GLY A 142 -5.26 -12.97 -31.53
CA GLY A 142 -6.23 -13.21 -32.61
C GLY A 142 -7.48 -13.98 -32.16
N LEU A 143 -7.77 -13.99 -30.85
CA LEU A 143 -8.92 -14.66 -30.23
C LEU A 143 -10.04 -13.70 -29.84
N GLY A 144 -9.80 -12.38 -29.91
CA GLY A 144 -10.79 -11.34 -29.68
C GLY A 144 -11.57 -10.98 -30.94
N GLY A 145 -12.87 -10.71 -30.80
CA GLY A 145 -13.67 -10.05 -31.84
C GLY A 145 -13.27 -8.59 -32.00
N GLU A 146 -13.69 -7.97 -33.11
CA GLU A 146 -13.51 -6.52 -33.37
C GLU A 146 -14.02 -5.64 -32.23
#